data_AF-A0A4Z0EPL1-F1
#
_entry.id   AF-A0A4Z0EPL1-F1
#
_cell.length_a   1.000
_cell.length_b   1.000
_cell.length_c   1.000
_cell.angle_alpha   90.00
_cell.angle_beta   90.00
_cell.angle_gamma   90.00
#
_symmetry.space_group_name_H-M   'P 1'
#
loop_
_entity.id
_entity.type
_entity.pdbx_description
1 polymer ?
#
loop_
_entity_poly.entity_id
_entity_poly.type
_entity_poly.pdbx_seq_one_letter_code
_entity_poly.pdbx_strand_id
1 'polypeptide(L)'
;MSGYFTADYFKSYQYNRSRLGDFYEEQWGGLQPKEVSWLNKFQAPYTHFLQLAVARDAVVRLYLAVLPELERQSKVAGSTLPKDAKALESLDKEYAYHHRWGGRYASRSLAGHRAGATVYYTIFERCQNAVRERFDMAEVPDSYFTVLADADESFDTYFGDYLRELLPPLVAAIPPPDEATELALNQFETTRWEPRYEALQALLPTDPAGFASGVLALGRLNERNPAIAPLYLEAHRLLAELGHDPEAVVRLYFNYLYYGIKYRHSFKPKPLLKRLQKKLFPLPEQLARFEILSRELLRSRDLASASEGVPNIWQRERRKIELKPAAVRAARQQHAGTVELLNEYLQDAPERLAPAPKTPETVVPELLRPAAAPAATAGAASTFAPALRLTPPQRALLALFSERALTLPQEEVEAFAKAHGTLRNQLIDGLNEACYALLDDVLIEESGDDYTIYEAYYQRLATPC
;
A
#
# COMPACT_ATOMS: atom_id res chain seq x y z
N MET A 1 -23.37 -22.56 -6.42
CA MET A 1 -24.80 -22.33 -6.09
C MET A 1 -24.95 -20.88 -5.67
N SER A 2 -25.94 -20.22 -6.28
CA SER A 2 -26.41 -18.87 -5.99
C SER A 2 -26.72 -18.71 -4.50
N GLY A 3 -26.27 -17.62 -3.88
CA GLY A 3 -26.71 -17.29 -2.54
C GLY A 3 -25.75 -16.42 -1.75
N TYR A 4 -25.52 -15.17 -2.18
CA TYR A 4 -25.21 -14.05 -1.29
C TYR A 4 -25.65 -12.73 -1.96
N PHE A 5 -26.96 -12.58 -2.15
CA PHE A 5 -27.61 -11.27 -2.16
C PHE A 5 -28.49 -11.27 -0.92
N THR A 6 -28.07 -10.54 0.12
CA THR A 6 -28.90 -10.35 1.32
C THR A 6 -30.23 -9.73 0.92
N ALA A 7 -31.31 -10.45 1.25
CA ALA A 7 -32.69 -10.19 0.81
C ALA A 7 -33.32 -8.89 1.32
N ASP A 8 -32.62 -8.10 2.14
CA ASP A 8 -33.16 -6.88 2.75
C ASP A 8 -32.73 -5.58 2.06
N TYR A 9 -31.78 -5.60 1.11
CA TYR A 9 -31.53 -4.46 0.20
C TYR A 9 -32.31 -4.56 -1.12
N PHE A 10 -32.85 -5.75 -1.41
CA PHE A 10 -33.61 -6.08 -2.63
C PHE A 10 -35.13 -6.18 -2.39
N LYS A 11 -35.60 -5.81 -1.18
CA LYS A 11 -37.02 -5.81 -0.80
C LYS A 11 -37.68 -4.44 -1.01
N SER A 12 -37.45 -3.84 -2.17
CA SER A 12 -38.41 -2.95 -2.81
C SER A 12 -38.11 -2.98 -4.31
N TYR A 13 -39.16 -3.02 -5.13
CA TYR A 13 -39.11 -3.05 -6.60
C TYR A 13 -38.92 -4.42 -7.26
N GLN A 14 -39.88 -5.31 -6.98
CA GLN A 14 -40.46 -6.08 -8.09
C GLN A 14 -41.05 -5.08 -9.09
N TYR A 15 -40.36 -4.95 -10.23
CA TYR A 15 -40.60 -4.00 -11.31
C TYR A 15 -41.95 -4.27 -11.98
N ASN A 16 -43.04 -3.80 -11.38
CA ASN A 16 -44.16 -3.36 -12.18
C ASN A 16 -43.65 -2.19 -13.03
N ARG A 17 -43.96 -2.20 -14.32
CA ARG A 17 -43.47 -1.26 -15.35
C ARG A 17 -44.00 0.18 -15.12
N SER A 18 -43.71 0.79 -13.97
CA SER A 18 -44.01 2.18 -13.66
C SER A 18 -43.10 3.08 -14.48
N ARG A 19 -43.70 4.05 -15.17
CA ARG A 19 -42.96 5.00 -16.00
C ARG A 19 -42.13 5.91 -15.10
N LEU A 20 -40.97 6.36 -15.59
CA LEU A 20 -40.00 7.10 -14.79
C LEU A 20 -40.60 8.40 -14.20
N GLY A 21 -41.42 9.10 -14.98
CA GLY A 21 -42.11 10.31 -14.54
C GLY A 21 -43.16 10.04 -13.47
N ASP A 22 -43.92 8.95 -13.60
CA ASP A 22 -44.94 8.58 -12.60
C ASP A 22 -44.27 8.26 -11.25
N PHE A 23 -43.14 7.55 -11.30
CA PHE A 23 -42.32 7.23 -10.13
C PHE A 23 -41.78 8.49 -9.44
N TYR A 24 -41.24 9.45 -10.19
CA TYR A 24 -40.67 10.67 -9.61
C TYR A 24 -41.71 11.71 -9.20
N GLU A 25 -42.89 11.73 -9.83
CA GLU A 25 -44.02 12.51 -9.34
C GLU A 25 -44.43 12.03 -7.93
N GLU A 26 -44.54 10.72 -7.74
CA GLU A 26 -44.86 10.13 -6.43
C GLU A 26 -43.73 10.35 -5.40
N GLN A 27 -42.46 10.18 -5.81
CA GLN A 27 -41.32 10.26 -4.89
C GLN A 27 -40.97 11.69 -4.46
N TRP A 28 -40.90 12.63 -5.41
CA TRP A 28 -40.44 14.00 -5.12
C TRP A 28 -41.60 14.95 -4.84
N GLY A 29 -42.75 14.74 -5.48
CA GLY A 29 -43.86 15.67 -5.48
C GLY A 29 -43.55 16.99 -6.20
N GLY A 30 -44.52 17.52 -6.94
CA GLY A 30 -44.42 18.87 -7.51
C GLY A 30 -43.62 18.96 -8.81
N LEU A 31 -43.41 17.85 -9.51
CA LEU A 31 -43.00 17.93 -10.90
C LEU A 31 -44.13 18.56 -11.72
N GLN A 32 -43.76 19.38 -12.70
CA GLN A 32 -44.72 19.93 -13.63
C GLN A 32 -45.24 18.82 -14.56
N PRO A 33 -46.50 18.87 -15.03
CA PRO A 33 -47.04 17.87 -15.95
C PRO A 33 -46.18 17.64 -17.20
N LYS A 34 -45.44 18.67 -17.62
CA LYS A 34 -44.49 18.60 -18.74
C LYS A 34 -43.25 17.76 -18.41
N GLU A 35 -42.71 17.89 -17.21
CA GLU A 35 -41.53 17.13 -16.74
C GLU A 35 -41.87 15.64 -16.61
N VAL A 36 -43.04 15.33 -16.04
CA VAL A 36 -43.58 13.97 -16.02
C VAL A 36 -43.73 13.41 -17.45
N SER A 37 -44.25 14.23 -18.37
CA SER A 37 -44.40 13.84 -19.77
C SER A 37 -43.06 13.55 -20.45
N TRP A 38 -42.02 14.34 -20.16
CA TRP A 38 -40.66 14.13 -20.67
C TRP A 38 -40.06 12.82 -20.15
N LEU A 39 -40.09 12.59 -18.84
CA LEU A 39 -39.58 11.35 -18.23
C LEU A 39 -40.35 10.10 -18.69
N ASN A 40 -41.63 10.27 -19.05
CA ASN A 40 -42.45 9.19 -19.57
C ASN A 40 -42.29 8.98 -21.09
N LYS A 41 -41.41 9.70 -21.80
CA LYS A 41 -41.23 9.55 -23.25
C LYS A 41 -40.69 8.17 -23.64
N PHE A 42 -39.87 7.57 -22.80
CA PHE A 42 -39.17 6.31 -23.04
C PHE A 42 -39.36 5.35 -21.86
N GLN A 43 -38.97 4.08 -22.05
CA GLN A 43 -38.90 3.13 -20.95
C GLN A 43 -37.59 3.35 -20.19
N ALA A 44 -37.67 3.47 -18.85
CA ALA A 44 -36.49 3.63 -18.01
C ALA A 44 -35.47 2.49 -18.26
N PRO A 45 -34.22 2.82 -18.59
CA PRO A 45 -33.21 1.79 -18.84
C PRO A 45 -32.85 1.05 -17.57
N TYR A 46 -32.57 -0.24 -17.71
CA TYR A 46 -32.19 -1.10 -16.60
C TYR A 46 -30.68 -1.29 -16.58
N THR A 47 -29.98 -0.40 -15.89
CA THR A 47 -28.52 -0.49 -15.66
C THR A 47 -28.25 -0.54 -14.16
N HIS A 48 -27.15 -1.20 -13.75
CA HIS A 48 -26.74 -1.22 -12.34
C HIS A 48 -26.52 0.19 -11.77
N PHE A 49 -26.06 1.12 -12.60
CA PHE A 49 -25.91 2.52 -12.22
C PHE A 49 -27.24 3.17 -11.83
N LEU A 50 -28.29 2.99 -12.64
CA LEU A 50 -29.61 3.54 -12.36
C LEU A 50 -30.40 2.77 -11.29
N GLN A 51 -29.90 1.62 -10.84
CA GLN A 51 -30.42 0.95 -9.64
C GLN A 51 -30.01 1.67 -8.36
N LEU A 52 -28.92 2.44 -8.39
CA LEU A 52 -28.50 3.28 -7.28
C LEU A 52 -29.37 4.55 -7.27
N ALA A 53 -30.17 4.73 -6.22
CA ALA A 53 -31.08 5.86 -6.12
C ALA A 53 -30.36 7.21 -6.27
N VAL A 54 -29.19 7.39 -5.65
CA VAL A 54 -28.40 8.62 -5.75
C VAL A 54 -27.97 8.91 -7.20
N ALA A 55 -27.48 7.90 -7.90
CA ALA A 55 -27.08 8.04 -9.30
C ALA A 55 -28.29 8.30 -10.21
N ARG A 56 -29.37 7.52 -10.05
CA ARG A 56 -30.61 7.70 -10.81
C ARG A 56 -31.20 9.09 -10.62
N ASP A 57 -31.27 9.57 -9.37
CA ASP A 57 -31.76 10.90 -9.04
C ASP A 57 -30.90 11.99 -9.66
N ALA A 58 -29.57 11.84 -9.63
CA ALA A 58 -28.65 12.78 -10.27
C ALA A 58 -28.86 12.85 -11.80
N VAL A 59 -29.02 11.69 -12.46
CA VAL A 59 -29.29 11.63 -13.91
C VAL A 59 -30.63 12.28 -14.25
N VAL A 60 -31.68 11.99 -13.48
CA VAL A 60 -33.02 12.56 -13.72
C VAL A 60 -33.05 14.07 -13.49
N ARG A 61 -32.38 14.56 -12.45
CA ARG A 61 -32.24 16.01 -12.20
C ARG A 61 -31.49 16.69 -13.34
N LEU A 62 -30.37 16.12 -13.79
CA LEU A 62 -29.60 16.65 -14.92
C LEU A 62 -30.45 16.68 -16.20
N TYR A 63 -31.15 15.59 -16.49
CA TYR A 63 -32.05 15.48 -17.64
C TYR A 63 -33.15 16.56 -17.63
N LEU A 64 -33.83 16.74 -16.50
CA LEU A 64 -34.85 17.77 -16.34
C LEU A 64 -34.28 19.20 -16.37
N ALA A 65 -33.01 19.40 -16.03
CA ALA A 65 -32.34 20.69 -16.17
C ALA A 65 -31.95 21.00 -17.63
N VAL A 66 -31.59 19.98 -18.41
CA VAL A 66 -31.17 20.10 -19.81
C VAL A 66 -32.35 20.43 -20.73
N LEU A 67 -33.50 19.79 -20.57
CA LEU A 67 -34.62 19.90 -21.51
C LEU A 67 -35.23 21.31 -21.66
N PRO A 68 -35.41 22.12 -20.60
CA PRO A 68 -35.87 23.50 -20.74
C PRO A 68 -34.92 24.35 -21.58
N GLU A 69 -33.61 24.13 -21.45
CA GLU A 69 -32.60 24.88 -22.19
C GLU A 69 -32.56 24.45 -23.66
N LEU A 70 -32.64 23.15 -23.95
CA LEU A 70 -32.83 22.67 -25.32
C LEU A 70 -34.10 23.23 -25.95
N GLU A 71 -35.20 23.31 -25.19
CA GLU A 71 -36.42 23.93 -25.70
C GLU A 71 -36.26 25.43 -25.96
N ARG A 72 -35.49 26.15 -25.13
CA ARG A 72 -35.15 27.55 -25.37
C ARG A 72 -34.37 27.70 -26.68
N GLN A 73 -33.39 26.84 -26.92
CA GLN A 73 -32.59 26.84 -28.15
C GLN A 73 -33.45 26.54 -29.39
N SER A 74 -34.30 25.51 -29.34
CA SER A 74 -35.26 25.23 -30.42
C SER A 74 -36.14 26.44 -30.76
N LYS A 75 -36.59 27.19 -29.75
CA LYS A 75 -37.40 28.41 -29.95
C LYS A 75 -36.61 29.53 -30.62
N VAL A 76 -35.34 29.72 -30.26
CA VAL A 76 -34.45 30.70 -30.93
C VAL A 76 -34.29 30.37 -32.41
N ALA A 77 -34.20 29.08 -32.75
CA ALA A 77 -34.17 28.59 -34.12
C ALA A 77 -35.53 28.60 -34.85
N GLY A 78 -36.59 29.14 -34.24
CA GLY A 78 -37.94 29.20 -34.84
C GLY A 78 -38.71 27.87 -34.83
N SER A 79 -38.27 26.90 -34.04
CA SER A 79 -38.88 25.57 -33.91
C SER A 79 -39.33 25.28 -32.46
N THR A 80 -39.55 24.01 -32.15
CA THR A 80 -39.86 23.52 -30.80
C THR A 80 -39.18 22.18 -30.60
N LEU A 81 -38.72 21.87 -29.38
CA LEU A 81 -38.06 20.60 -29.07
C LEU A 81 -38.83 19.34 -29.56
N PRO A 82 -40.16 19.24 -29.42
CA PRO A 82 -40.91 18.10 -29.98
C PRO A 82 -40.89 18.01 -31.51
N LYS A 83 -40.82 19.16 -32.22
CA LYS A 83 -40.72 19.19 -33.69
C LYS A 83 -39.33 18.74 -34.13
N ASP A 84 -38.29 19.27 -33.50
CA ASP A 84 -36.90 18.92 -33.83
C ASP A 84 -36.62 17.44 -33.55
N ALA A 85 -37.06 16.94 -32.39
CA ALA A 85 -36.96 15.53 -32.06
C ALA A 85 -37.71 14.62 -33.06
N LYS A 86 -38.88 15.04 -33.54
CA LYS A 86 -39.64 14.29 -34.55
C LYS A 86 -39.00 14.34 -35.93
N ALA A 87 -38.41 15.48 -36.31
CA ALA A 87 -37.70 15.63 -37.58
C ALA A 87 -36.49 14.69 -37.63
N LEU A 88 -35.68 14.68 -36.57
CA LEU A 88 -34.53 13.80 -36.45
C LEU A 88 -34.92 12.31 -36.45
N GLU A 89 -35.97 11.93 -35.71
CA GLU A 89 -36.48 10.55 -35.74
C GLU A 89 -37.05 10.14 -37.11
N SER A 90 -37.52 11.10 -37.91
CA SER A 90 -38.01 10.83 -39.27
C SER A 90 -36.86 10.59 -40.24
N LEU A 91 -35.77 11.37 -40.12
CA LEU A 91 -34.53 11.15 -40.88
C LEU A 91 -33.94 9.76 -40.60
N ASP A 92 -33.88 9.36 -39.32
CA ASP A 92 -33.43 8.02 -38.90
C ASP A 92 -34.29 6.91 -39.55
N LYS A 93 -35.61 7.06 -39.54
CA LYS A 93 -36.54 6.09 -40.16
C LYS A 93 -36.37 5.98 -41.67
N GLU A 94 -36.17 7.11 -42.35
CA GLU A 94 -35.97 7.15 -43.80
C GLU A 94 -34.66 6.44 -44.18
N TYR A 95 -33.57 6.76 -43.50
CA TYR A 95 -32.29 6.09 -43.71
C TYR A 95 -32.38 4.57 -43.46
N ALA A 96 -32.97 4.16 -42.32
CA ALA A 96 -33.14 2.74 -41.99
C ALA A 96 -34.04 1.99 -42.99
N TYR A 97 -34.95 2.69 -43.67
CA TYR A 97 -35.76 2.13 -44.75
C TYR A 97 -34.93 1.87 -46.02
N HIS A 98 -33.99 2.77 -46.35
CA HIS A 98 -33.19 2.72 -47.57
C HIS A 98 -31.96 1.79 -47.51
N HIS A 99 -31.39 1.52 -46.32
CA HIS A 99 -30.14 0.76 -46.17
C HIS A 99 -30.30 -0.68 -45.65
N ARG A 100 -31.40 -1.37 -46.01
CA ARG A 100 -31.72 -2.71 -45.49
C ARG A 100 -30.72 -3.82 -45.87
N TRP A 101 -29.89 -4.23 -44.91
CA TRP A 101 -29.64 -5.64 -44.56
C TRP A 101 -29.49 -5.77 -43.02
N GLY A 102 -30.48 -6.38 -42.36
CA GLY A 102 -30.31 -7.04 -41.05
C GLY A 102 -30.27 -6.19 -39.76
N GLY A 103 -31.34 -5.47 -39.39
CA GLY A 103 -31.34 -4.78 -38.09
C GLY A 103 -32.72 -4.35 -37.56
N ARG A 104 -33.79 -5.07 -37.89
CA ARG A 104 -35.17 -4.60 -37.64
C ARG A 104 -35.66 -4.64 -36.18
N TYR A 105 -34.81 -5.00 -35.20
CA TYR A 105 -35.30 -5.43 -33.88
C TYR A 105 -34.64 -4.81 -32.64
N ALA A 106 -33.50 -4.11 -32.73
CA ALA A 106 -32.83 -3.60 -31.52
C ALA A 106 -33.37 -2.23 -31.05
N SER A 107 -33.47 -1.24 -31.93
CA SER A 107 -33.76 0.16 -31.55
C SER A 107 -35.23 0.43 -31.15
N ARG A 108 -36.18 -0.41 -31.57
CA ARG A 108 -37.63 -0.19 -31.34
C ARG A 108 -38.14 -0.60 -29.96
N SER A 109 -37.40 -1.41 -29.19
CA SER A 109 -37.98 -2.06 -28.01
C SER A 109 -37.95 -1.21 -26.72
N LEU A 110 -37.08 -0.19 -26.66
CA LEU A 110 -36.80 0.57 -25.42
C LEU A 110 -37.22 2.05 -25.50
N ALA A 111 -37.13 2.70 -26.68
CA ALA A 111 -37.71 4.03 -26.90
C ALA A 111 -39.26 4.02 -26.88
N GLY A 112 -39.89 2.87 -27.08
CA GLY A 112 -41.35 2.76 -27.20
C GLY A 112 -41.88 3.40 -28.50
N HIS A 113 -43.19 3.31 -28.71
CA HIS A 113 -43.85 3.77 -29.95
C HIS A 113 -44.17 5.28 -29.99
N ARG A 114 -43.54 6.09 -29.13
CA ARG A 114 -43.88 7.52 -28.97
C ARG A 114 -43.01 8.39 -29.89
N ALA A 115 -43.60 9.42 -30.48
CA ALA A 115 -42.89 10.35 -31.34
C ALA A 115 -41.75 11.06 -30.59
N GLY A 116 -40.56 11.08 -31.19
CA GLY A 116 -39.31 11.63 -30.69
C GLY A 116 -38.66 10.81 -29.58
N ALA A 117 -39.22 9.66 -29.18
CA ALA A 117 -38.79 8.98 -27.96
C ALA A 117 -37.32 8.51 -28.01
N THR A 118 -36.83 8.10 -29.17
CA THR A 118 -35.40 7.79 -29.38
C THR A 118 -34.53 8.98 -29.02
N VAL A 119 -34.88 10.19 -29.50
CA VAL A 119 -34.13 11.43 -29.22
C VAL A 119 -34.14 11.77 -27.74
N TYR A 120 -35.32 11.73 -27.09
CA TYR A 120 -35.42 12.00 -25.65
C TYR A 120 -34.63 10.99 -24.81
N TYR A 121 -34.60 9.74 -25.23
CA TYR A 121 -33.83 8.69 -24.59
C TYR A 121 -32.32 8.87 -24.82
N THR A 122 -31.87 9.24 -26.03
CA THR A 122 -30.46 9.55 -26.28
C THR A 122 -29.99 10.72 -25.42
N ILE A 123 -30.79 11.80 -25.29
CA ILE A 123 -30.47 12.92 -24.38
C ILE A 123 -30.32 12.40 -22.94
N PHE A 124 -31.19 11.47 -22.51
CA PHE A 124 -31.09 10.85 -21.19
C PHE A 124 -29.81 10.00 -21.04
N GLU A 125 -29.38 9.25 -22.04
CA GLU A 125 -28.11 8.51 -22.03
C GLU A 125 -26.90 9.44 -21.95
N ARG A 126 -26.90 10.55 -22.68
CA ARG A 126 -25.84 11.57 -22.59
C ARG A 126 -25.78 12.18 -21.18
N CYS A 127 -26.93 12.46 -20.57
CA CYS A 127 -26.99 12.87 -19.16
C CYS A 127 -26.45 11.76 -18.24
N GLN A 128 -26.81 10.50 -18.48
CA GLN A 128 -26.31 9.36 -17.70
C GLN A 128 -24.78 9.28 -17.78
N ASN A 129 -24.19 9.32 -18.97
CA ASN A 129 -22.75 9.26 -19.16
C ASN A 129 -22.03 10.44 -18.50
N ALA A 130 -22.60 11.64 -18.56
CA ALA A 130 -22.03 12.79 -17.87
C ALA A 130 -22.04 12.64 -16.33
N VAL A 131 -23.08 12.03 -15.74
CA VAL A 131 -23.09 11.70 -14.31
C VAL A 131 -22.12 10.55 -14.00
N ARG A 132 -21.97 9.57 -14.89
CA ARG A 132 -21.00 8.46 -14.74
C ARG A 132 -19.58 8.99 -14.68
N GLU A 133 -19.21 9.87 -15.59
CA GLU A 133 -17.91 10.55 -15.59
C GLU A 133 -17.70 11.32 -14.28
N ARG A 134 -18.70 12.10 -13.85
CA ARG A 134 -18.65 12.82 -12.55
C ARG A 134 -18.45 11.90 -11.35
N PHE A 135 -18.92 10.66 -11.46
CA PHE A 135 -18.83 9.63 -10.43
C PHE A 135 -17.69 8.63 -10.71
N ASP A 136 -16.70 8.97 -11.54
CA ASP A 136 -15.57 8.11 -11.90
C ASP A 136 -15.98 6.69 -12.33
N MET A 137 -16.98 6.59 -13.20
CA MET A 137 -17.43 5.32 -13.81
C MET A 137 -17.21 5.33 -15.32
N ALA A 138 -16.90 4.16 -15.89
CA ALA A 138 -16.72 4.04 -17.34
C ALA A 138 -17.99 4.42 -18.11
N GLU A 139 -17.87 5.12 -19.23
CA GLU A 139 -19.03 5.45 -20.07
C GLU A 139 -19.73 4.19 -20.59
N VAL A 140 -21.05 4.28 -20.79
CA VAL A 140 -21.79 3.27 -21.54
C VAL A 140 -21.84 3.72 -23.00
N PRO A 141 -21.55 2.87 -23.98
CA PRO A 141 -21.74 3.23 -25.39
C PRO A 141 -23.17 3.68 -25.64
N ASP A 142 -23.36 4.76 -26.41
CA ASP A 142 -24.68 5.24 -26.77
C ASP A 142 -25.45 4.16 -27.52
N SER A 143 -26.65 3.82 -27.04
CA SER A 143 -27.27 2.52 -27.36
C SER A 143 -28.18 2.55 -28.60
N TYR A 144 -28.45 3.70 -29.23
CA TYR A 144 -29.57 3.79 -30.19
C TYR A 144 -29.28 4.29 -31.59
N PHE A 145 -28.10 4.84 -31.86
CA PHE A 145 -27.68 5.12 -33.23
C PHE A 145 -26.77 4.04 -33.81
N THR A 146 -26.79 2.82 -33.24
CA THR A 146 -25.96 1.69 -33.70
C THR A 146 -26.25 1.21 -35.13
N VAL A 147 -27.31 1.69 -35.78
CA VAL A 147 -27.60 1.38 -37.20
C VAL A 147 -26.96 2.41 -38.14
N LEU A 148 -26.35 3.46 -37.61
CA LEU A 148 -25.93 4.64 -38.34
C LEU A 148 -24.72 5.28 -37.67
N ALA A 149 -23.52 5.06 -38.22
CA ALA A 149 -22.39 5.92 -37.93
C ALA A 149 -22.69 7.40 -38.28
N ASP A 150 -23.64 7.66 -39.20
CA ASP A 150 -24.05 9.02 -39.63
C ASP A 150 -25.22 9.63 -38.84
N ALA A 151 -25.90 8.87 -37.96
CA ALA A 151 -26.99 9.40 -37.12
C ALA A 151 -26.47 9.99 -35.81
N ASP A 152 -25.28 9.59 -35.38
CA ASP A 152 -24.52 10.35 -34.41
C ASP A 152 -24.17 11.73 -34.97
N GLU A 153 -23.75 11.86 -36.23
CA GLU A 153 -23.54 13.18 -36.86
C GLU A 153 -24.84 13.99 -36.97
N SER A 154 -25.95 13.34 -37.32
CA SER A 154 -27.25 14.01 -37.41
C SER A 154 -27.76 14.44 -36.02
N PHE A 155 -27.67 13.60 -35.00
CA PHE A 155 -28.00 14.00 -33.64
C PHE A 155 -27.06 15.10 -33.14
N ASP A 156 -25.77 14.99 -33.43
CA ASP A 156 -24.77 15.97 -33.00
C ASP A 156 -25.01 17.33 -33.64
N THR A 157 -25.41 17.34 -34.92
CA THR A 157 -25.80 18.56 -35.64
C THR A 157 -26.99 19.28 -34.98
N TYR A 158 -27.99 18.55 -34.51
CA TYR A 158 -29.19 19.16 -33.93
C TYR A 158 -29.06 19.45 -32.42
N PHE A 159 -28.39 18.58 -31.68
CA PHE A 159 -28.35 18.59 -30.22
C PHE A 159 -26.95 18.46 -29.62
N GLY A 160 -26.00 17.81 -30.31
CA GLY A 160 -24.70 17.46 -29.74
C GLY A 160 -23.87 18.67 -29.33
N ASP A 161 -23.73 19.67 -30.19
CA ASP A 161 -22.98 20.89 -29.85
C ASP A 161 -23.58 21.60 -28.63
N TYR A 162 -24.91 21.74 -28.60
CA TYR A 162 -25.62 22.32 -27.46
C TYR A 162 -25.44 21.51 -26.18
N LEU A 163 -25.54 20.18 -26.25
CA LEU A 163 -25.33 19.30 -25.10
C LEU A 163 -23.89 19.36 -24.61
N ARG A 164 -22.91 19.43 -25.51
CA ARG A 164 -21.48 19.54 -25.20
C ARG A 164 -21.16 20.82 -24.45
N GLU A 165 -21.83 21.93 -24.78
CA GLU A 165 -21.71 23.19 -24.06
C GLU A 165 -22.49 23.21 -22.74
N LEU A 166 -23.69 22.61 -22.71
CA LEU A 166 -24.61 22.70 -21.59
C LEU A 166 -24.30 21.72 -20.45
N LEU A 167 -23.86 20.50 -20.77
CA LEU A 167 -23.66 19.45 -19.77
C LEU A 167 -22.56 19.78 -18.74
N PRO A 168 -21.35 20.25 -19.12
CA PRO A 168 -20.27 20.50 -18.16
C PRO A 168 -20.66 21.41 -16.97
N PRO A 169 -21.25 22.61 -17.18
CA PRO A 169 -21.62 23.47 -16.05
C PRO A 169 -22.76 22.89 -15.21
N LEU A 170 -23.71 22.15 -15.80
CA LEU A 170 -24.80 21.52 -15.05
C LEU A 170 -24.31 20.32 -14.21
N VAL A 171 -23.40 19.52 -14.76
CA VAL A 171 -22.78 18.37 -14.08
C VAL A 171 -21.90 18.83 -12.92
N ALA A 172 -21.20 19.95 -13.06
CA ALA A 172 -20.40 20.53 -11.98
C ALA A 172 -21.23 20.88 -10.72
N ALA A 173 -22.54 21.14 -10.88
CA ALA A 173 -23.45 21.38 -9.76
C ALA A 173 -23.87 20.09 -9.02
N ILE A 174 -23.59 18.92 -9.59
CA ILE A 174 -23.88 17.63 -8.96
C ILE A 174 -22.82 17.38 -7.88
N PRO A 175 -23.24 17.14 -6.62
CA PRO A 175 -22.30 16.85 -5.55
C PRO A 175 -21.52 15.58 -5.86
N PRO A 176 -20.24 15.48 -5.44
CA PRO A 176 -19.50 14.25 -5.57
C PRO A 176 -20.19 13.12 -4.77
N PRO A 177 -19.96 11.85 -5.14
CA PRO A 177 -20.46 10.70 -4.38
C PRO A 177 -20.07 10.79 -2.90
N ASP A 178 -21.03 10.55 -2.01
CA ASP A 178 -20.74 10.35 -0.60
C ASP A 178 -20.14 8.95 -0.36
N GLU A 179 -19.69 8.68 0.87
CA GLU A 179 -19.06 7.39 1.22
C GLU A 179 -19.97 6.19 0.95
N ALA A 180 -21.28 6.32 1.25
CA ALA A 180 -22.25 5.25 1.01
C ALA A 180 -22.43 4.96 -0.48
N THR A 181 -22.43 6.02 -1.30
CA THR A 181 -22.50 5.92 -2.77
C THR A 181 -21.21 5.33 -3.32
N GLU A 182 -20.03 5.73 -2.83
CA GLU A 182 -18.74 5.14 -3.23
C GLU A 182 -18.67 3.64 -2.96
N LEU A 183 -19.10 3.21 -1.77
CA LEU A 183 -19.18 1.79 -1.41
C LEU A 183 -20.07 1.00 -2.36
N ALA A 184 -21.21 1.57 -2.74
CA ALA A 184 -22.13 0.98 -3.69
C ALA A 184 -21.52 0.92 -5.11
N LEU A 185 -20.95 2.01 -5.60
CA LEU A 185 -20.33 2.07 -6.94
C LEU A 185 -19.19 1.06 -7.07
N ASN A 186 -18.32 0.98 -6.07
CA ASN A 186 -17.18 0.05 -6.04
C ASN A 186 -17.59 -1.43 -5.92
N GLN A 187 -18.79 -1.72 -5.42
CA GLN A 187 -19.33 -3.07 -5.41
C GLN A 187 -19.65 -3.57 -6.83
N PHE A 188 -20.14 -2.68 -7.70
CA PHE A 188 -20.55 -3.03 -9.07
C PHE A 188 -19.41 -2.94 -10.07
N GLU A 189 -18.61 -1.88 -10.02
CA GLU A 189 -17.49 -1.68 -10.93
C GLU A 189 -16.18 -1.91 -10.19
N THR A 190 -15.73 -3.16 -10.22
CA THR A 190 -14.70 -3.68 -9.34
C THR A 190 -13.29 -3.17 -9.64
N THR A 191 -13.10 -2.46 -10.74
CA THR A 191 -11.83 -1.88 -11.21
C THR A 191 -11.72 -0.37 -10.95
N ARG A 192 -12.76 0.29 -10.41
CA ARG A 192 -12.75 1.76 -10.12
C ARG A 192 -11.60 2.21 -9.22
N TRP A 193 -11.04 1.31 -8.42
CA TRP A 193 -9.92 1.63 -7.53
C TRP A 193 -8.58 1.74 -8.28
N GLU A 194 -8.43 1.19 -9.49
CA GLU A 194 -7.15 1.10 -10.19
C GLU A 194 -6.52 2.48 -10.49
N PRO A 195 -7.24 3.48 -11.06
CA PRO A 195 -6.64 4.80 -11.30
C PRO A 195 -6.26 5.52 -10.00
N ARG A 196 -7.06 5.33 -8.94
CA ARG A 196 -6.77 5.90 -7.60
C ARG A 196 -5.53 5.25 -6.99
N TYR A 197 -5.35 3.95 -7.20
CA TYR A 197 -4.15 3.24 -6.76
C TYR A 197 -2.91 3.68 -7.53
N GLU A 198 -3.00 3.85 -8.85
CA GLU A 198 -1.91 4.38 -9.68
C GLU A 198 -1.49 5.77 -9.20
N ALA A 199 -2.46 6.66 -8.93
CA ALA A 199 -2.17 7.99 -8.38
C ALA A 199 -1.47 7.92 -7.00
N LEU A 200 -1.84 6.95 -6.13
CA LEU A 200 -1.18 6.75 -4.85
C LEU A 200 0.27 6.32 -5.01
N GLN A 201 0.63 5.54 -6.04
CA GLN A 201 2.01 5.11 -6.26
C GLN A 201 2.97 6.29 -6.46
N ALA A 202 2.50 7.43 -6.93
CA ALA A 202 3.30 8.65 -7.05
C ALA A 202 3.81 9.18 -5.69
N LEU A 203 3.19 8.78 -4.58
CA LEU A 203 3.63 9.12 -3.22
C LEU A 203 4.82 8.28 -2.73
N LEU A 204 5.08 7.11 -3.33
CA LEU A 204 6.11 6.19 -2.82
C LEU A 204 7.52 6.80 -2.68
N PRO A 205 8.02 7.64 -3.60
CA PRO A 205 9.37 8.21 -3.47
C PRO A 205 9.50 9.22 -2.32
N THR A 206 8.41 9.88 -1.93
CA THR A 206 8.44 11.03 -1.00
C THR A 206 7.74 10.76 0.32
N ASP A 207 6.65 9.99 0.29
CA ASP A 207 5.80 9.66 1.44
C ASP A 207 5.26 8.21 1.37
N PRO A 208 6.09 7.20 1.70
CA PRO A 208 5.66 5.80 1.78
C PRO A 208 4.55 5.56 2.81
N ALA A 209 4.50 6.35 3.88
CA ALA A 209 3.46 6.24 4.91
C ALA A 209 2.11 6.77 4.40
N GLY A 210 2.12 7.88 3.65
CA GLY A 210 0.99 8.40 2.90
C GLY A 210 0.47 7.40 1.87
N PHE A 211 1.35 6.74 1.12
CA PHE A 211 0.96 5.63 0.24
C PHE A 211 0.23 4.52 1.02
N ALA A 212 0.81 4.00 2.09
CA ALA A 212 0.24 2.89 2.85
C ALA A 212 -1.13 3.25 3.47
N SER A 213 -1.23 4.44 4.09
CA SER A 213 -2.49 4.94 4.65
C SER A 213 -3.54 5.22 3.57
N GLY A 214 -3.13 5.76 2.42
CA GLY A 214 -3.98 5.98 1.26
C GLY A 214 -4.55 4.68 0.67
N VAL A 215 -3.72 3.62 0.56
CA VAL A 215 -4.19 2.30 0.11
C VAL A 215 -5.20 1.70 1.09
N LEU A 216 -4.98 1.86 2.41
CA LEU A 216 -5.94 1.40 3.42
C LEU A 216 -7.26 2.18 3.34
N ALA A 217 -7.21 3.50 3.14
CA ALA A 217 -8.39 4.33 2.97
C ALA A 217 -9.17 3.97 1.68
N LEU A 218 -8.47 3.80 0.55
CA LEU A 218 -9.04 3.33 -0.71
C LEU A 218 -9.70 1.96 -0.54
N GLY A 219 -9.05 1.08 0.22
CA GLY A 219 -9.56 -0.24 0.57
C GLY A 219 -10.85 -0.20 1.41
N ARG A 220 -11.02 0.78 2.32
CA ARG A 220 -12.27 0.99 3.06
C ARG A 220 -13.42 1.36 2.13
N LEU A 221 -13.19 2.26 1.16
CA LEU A 221 -14.19 2.59 0.14
C LEU A 221 -14.52 1.41 -0.80
N ASN A 222 -13.71 0.35 -0.78
CA ASN A 222 -13.88 -0.86 -1.56
C ASN A 222 -14.19 -2.08 -0.71
N GLU A 223 -14.62 -1.92 0.55
CA GLU A 223 -14.81 -3.07 1.44
C GLU A 223 -15.88 -4.06 0.95
N ARG A 224 -16.79 -3.61 0.07
CA ARG A 224 -17.86 -4.36 -0.62
C ARG A 224 -17.45 -4.90 -2.00
N ASN A 225 -16.29 -4.53 -2.50
CA ASN A 225 -15.77 -4.94 -3.80
C ASN A 225 -15.19 -6.37 -3.71
N PRO A 226 -15.77 -7.37 -4.42
CA PRO A 226 -15.30 -8.75 -4.36
C PRO A 226 -13.90 -8.97 -4.98
N ALA A 227 -13.40 -8.01 -5.75
CA ALA A 227 -12.09 -8.04 -6.38
C ALA A 227 -11.09 -7.07 -5.73
N ILE A 228 -11.23 -6.76 -4.43
CA ILE A 228 -10.30 -5.85 -3.73
C ILE A 228 -9.00 -6.51 -3.24
N ALA A 229 -8.94 -7.84 -3.14
CA ALA A 229 -7.73 -8.52 -2.67
C ALA A 229 -6.45 -8.22 -3.50
N PRO A 230 -6.51 -8.13 -4.85
CA PRO A 230 -5.38 -7.69 -5.68
C PRO A 230 -4.76 -6.34 -5.29
N LEU A 231 -5.55 -5.32 -4.95
CA LEU A 231 -5.05 -4.01 -4.47
C LEU A 231 -4.03 -4.20 -3.35
N TYR A 232 -4.42 -4.94 -2.32
CA TYR A 232 -3.57 -5.18 -1.16
C TYR A 232 -2.37 -6.06 -1.48
N LEU A 233 -2.56 -7.07 -2.36
CA LEU A 233 -1.50 -7.96 -2.82
C LEU A 233 -0.39 -7.20 -3.53
N GLU A 234 -0.75 -6.25 -4.38
CA GLU A 234 0.20 -5.43 -5.13
C GLU A 234 0.86 -4.40 -4.23
N ALA A 235 0.07 -3.70 -3.43
CA ALA A 235 0.57 -2.65 -2.54
C ALA A 235 1.59 -3.19 -1.52
N HIS A 236 1.33 -4.34 -0.89
CA HIS A 236 2.28 -4.90 0.08
C HIS A 236 3.59 -5.33 -0.59
N ARG A 237 3.55 -5.81 -1.84
CA ARG A 237 4.75 -6.25 -2.58
C ARG A 237 5.62 -5.06 -2.91
N LEU A 238 5.01 -4.03 -3.48
CA LEU A 238 5.69 -2.81 -3.87
C LEU A 238 6.36 -2.15 -2.66
N LEU A 239 5.63 -2.01 -1.55
CA LEU A 239 6.14 -1.43 -0.31
C LEU A 239 7.29 -2.26 0.29
N ALA A 240 7.19 -3.60 0.28
CA ALA A 240 8.22 -4.50 0.80
C ALA A 240 9.49 -4.52 -0.06
N GLU A 241 9.35 -4.49 -1.39
CA GLU A 241 10.47 -4.49 -2.33
C GLU A 241 11.33 -3.23 -2.15
N LEU A 242 10.69 -2.09 -1.95
CA LEU A 242 11.37 -0.82 -1.67
C LEU A 242 11.93 -0.74 -0.23
N GLY A 243 11.55 -1.65 0.67
CA GLY A 243 12.11 -1.73 2.02
C GLY A 243 11.58 -0.69 2.99
N HIS A 244 10.35 -0.25 2.76
CA HIS A 244 9.65 0.64 3.67
C HIS A 244 9.05 -0.12 4.87
N ASP A 245 8.32 0.60 5.71
CA ASP A 245 7.77 0.14 7.00
C ASP A 245 7.27 -1.32 7.01
N PRO A 246 7.94 -2.22 7.74
CA PRO A 246 7.54 -3.61 7.88
C PRO A 246 6.12 -3.79 8.44
N GLU A 247 5.67 -2.91 9.34
CA GLU A 247 4.31 -2.99 9.90
C GLU A 247 3.26 -2.73 8.84
N ALA A 248 3.40 -1.64 8.07
CA ALA A 248 2.52 -1.32 6.96
C ALA A 248 2.46 -2.46 5.92
N VAL A 249 3.60 -3.07 5.58
CA VAL A 249 3.65 -4.23 4.68
C VAL A 249 2.80 -5.39 5.22
N VAL A 250 2.95 -5.75 6.49
CA VAL A 250 2.20 -6.85 7.10
C VAL A 250 0.71 -6.51 7.19
N ARG A 251 0.33 -5.28 7.54
CA ARG A 251 -1.07 -4.82 7.57
C ARG A 251 -1.74 -4.94 6.20
N LEU A 252 -1.04 -4.53 5.13
CA LEU A 252 -1.52 -4.68 3.75
C LEU A 252 -1.66 -6.16 3.39
N TYR A 253 -0.69 -7.01 3.75
CA TYR A 253 -0.79 -8.45 3.53
C TYR A 253 -1.98 -9.09 4.29
N PHE A 254 -2.25 -8.67 5.52
CA PHE A 254 -3.40 -9.14 6.29
C PHE A 254 -4.73 -8.73 5.65
N ASN A 255 -4.83 -7.51 5.12
CA ASN A 255 -5.98 -7.09 4.32
C ASN A 255 -6.16 -7.99 3.08
N TYR A 256 -5.06 -8.31 2.36
CA TYR A 256 -5.11 -9.26 1.24
C TYR A 256 -5.67 -10.63 1.65
N LEU A 257 -5.20 -11.19 2.77
CA LEU A 257 -5.68 -12.47 3.28
C LEU A 257 -7.16 -12.41 3.65
N TYR A 258 -7.55 -11.39 4.42
CA TYR A 258 -8.91 -11.18 4.91
C TYR A 258 -9.91 -11.04 3.76
N TYR A 259 -9.66 -10.14 2.81
CA TYR A 259 -10.56 -9.96 1.67
C TYR A 259 -10.54 -11.14 0.71
N GLY A 260 -9.41 -11.85 0.62
CA GLY A 260 -9.30 -13.12 -0.07
C GLY A 260 -10.29 -14.16 0.44
N ILE A 261 -10.32 -14.42 1.74
CA ILE A 261 -11.25 -15.39 2.35
C ILE A 261 -12.68 -14.87 2.49
N LYS A 262 -12.88 -13.55 2.61
CA LYS A 262 -14.21 -12.93 2.69
C LYS A 262 -15.01 -13.18 1.42
N TYR A 263 -14.39 -13.05 0.25
CA TYR A 263 -15.09 -13.09 -1.03
C TYR A 263 -14.86 -14.35 -1.86
N ARG A 264 -13.83 -15.17 -1.57
CA ARG A 264 -13.53 -16.37 -2.37
C ARG A 264 -13.59 -17.64 -1.52
N HIS A 265 -14.53 -18.52 -1.84
CA HIS A 265 -14.68 -19.81 -1.16
C HIS A 265 -13.45 -20.73 -1.28
N SER A 266 -12.74 -20.68 -2.41
CA SER A 266 -11.55 -21.49 -2.68
C SER A 266 -10.27 -20.63 -2.67
N PHE A 267 -10.18 -19.68 -1.75
CA PHE A 267 -9.02 -18.80 -1.65
C PHE A 267 -7.75 -19.59 -1.27
N LYS A 268 -6.76 -19.55 -2.17
CA LYS A 268 -5.41 -20.06 -1.92
C LYS A 268 -4.47 -18.86 -1.74
N PRO A 269 -4.07 -18.52 -0.50
CA PRO A 269 -3.23 -17.36 -0.26
C PRO A 269 -1.88 -17.52 -0.94
N LYS A 270 -1.42 -16.49 -1.64
CA LYS A 270 -0.06 -16.43 -2.15
C LYS A 270 0.88 -16.15 -0.98
N PRO A 271 1.86 -17.03 -0.69
CA PRO A 271 2.81 -16.78 0.37
C PRO A 271 3.69 -15.57 0.05
N LEU A 272 4.22 -14.91 1.07
CA LEU A 272 5.28 -13.93 0.90
C LEU A 272 6.49 -14.59 0.19
N LEU A 273 7.11 -13.89 -0.76
CA LEU A 273 8.31 -14.39 -1.41
C LEU A 273 9.41 -14.60 -0.36
N LYS A 274 10.18 -15.69 -0.45
CA LYS A 274 11.26 -16.01 0.52
C LYS A 274 12.25 -14.84 0.70
N ARG A 275 12.55 -14.12 -0.37
CA ARG A 275 13.38 -12.90 -0.33
C ARG A 275 12.79 -11.81 0.58
N LEU A 276 11.47 -11.59 0.50
CA LEU A 276 10.76 -10.59 1.29
C LEU A 276 10.60 -11.06 2.74
N GLN A 277 10.38 -12.36 2.97
CA GLN A 277 10.33 -12.92 4.33
C GLN A 277 11.64 -12.65 5.08
N LYS A 278 12.79 -12.92 4.45
CA LYS A 278 14.10 -12.65 5.07
C LYS A 278 14.33 -11.16 5.34
N LYS A 279 13.85 -10.30 4.45
CA LYS A 279 13.96 -8.83 4.59
C LYS A 279 13.06 -8.28 5.71
N LEU A 280 11.83 -8.78 5.82
CA LEU A 280 10.82 -8.32 6.79
C LEU A 280 11.01 -8.95 8.18
N PHE A 281 11.52 -10.18 8.23
CA PHE A 281 11.70 -10.96 9.45
C PHE A 281 13.14 -11.50 9.55
N PRO A 282 14.11 -10.66 9.97
CA PRO A 282 15.48 -11.10 10.18
C PRO A 282 15.62 -12.24 11.20
N LEU A 283 14.75 -12.29 12.20
CA LEU A 283 14.78 -13.31 13.25
C LEU A 283 13.75 -14.43 12.97
N PRO A 284 14.10 -15.71 13.19
CA PRO A 284 13.16 -16.82 13.05
C PRO A 284 11.92 -16.68 13.93
N GLU A 285 12.03 -16.08 15.13
CA GLU A 285 10.88 -15.88 16.01
C GLU A 285 9.87 -14.86 15.44
N GLN A 286 10.35 -13.84 14.73
CA GLN A 286 9.48 -12.85 14.08
C GLN A 286 8.67 -13.50 12.97
N LEU A 287 9.30 -14.35 12.15
CA LEU A 287 8.60 -15.11 11.11
C LEU A 287 7.56 -16.05 11.75
N ALA A 288 7.92 -16.75 12.83
CA ALA A 288 6.99 -17.63 13.53
C ALA A 288 5.76 -16.88 14.07
N ARG A 289 5.94 -15.69 14.65
CA ARG A 289 4.82 -14.84 15.13
C ARG A 289 3.94 -14.34 14.00
N PHE A 290 4.54 -13.90 12.89
CA PHE A 290 3.80 -13.52 11.70
C PHE A 290 2.94 -14.68 11.17
N GLU A 291 3.49 -15.90 11.11
CA GLU A 291 2.76 -17.08 10.67
C GLU A 291 1.63 -17.47 11.62
N ILE A 292 1.83 -17.34 12.95
CA ILE A 292 0.78 -17.56 13.95
C ILE A 292 -0.37 -16.59 13.69
N LEU A 293 -0.10 -15.28 13.62
CA LEU A 293 -1.12 -14.27 13.36
C LEU A 293 -1.83 -14.49 12.02
N SER A 294 -1.09 -14.88 10.97
CA SER A 294 -1.66 -15.18 9.66
C SER A 294 -2.63 -16.36 9.71
N ARG A 295 -2.27 -17.44 10.43
CA ARG A 295 -3.14 -18.61 10.63
C ARG A 295 -4.37 -18.25 11.48
N GLU A 296 -4.19 -17.44 12.51
CA GLU A 296 -5.27 -16.97 13.34
C GLU A 296 -6.26 -16.12 12.55
N LEU A 297 -5.79 -15.17 11.74
CA LEU A 297 -6.62 -14.36 10.85
C LEU A 297 -7.44 -15.23 9.88
N LEU A 298 -6.79 -16.20 9.24
CA LEU A 298 -7.47 -17.11 8.30
C LEU A 298 -8.55 -17.96 8.99
N ARG A 299 -8.37 -18.27 10.28
CA ARG A 299 -9.31 -19.04 11.08
C ARG A 299 -10.44 -18.19 11.66
N SER A 300 -10.12 -17.07 12.29
CA SER A 300 -11.08 -16.20 13.01
C SER A 300 -11.83 -15.26 12.07
N ARG A 301 -11.24 -14.91 10.92
CA ARG A 301 -11.70 -13.84 10.03
C ARG A 301 -11.77 -12.48 10.72
N ASP A 302 -10.96 -12.27 11.75
CA ASP A 302 -10.91 -11.02 12.49
C ASP A 302 -9.68 -10.19 12.08
N LEU A 303 -9.90 -9.25 11.17
CA LEU A 303 -8.86 -8.33 10.70
C LEU A 303 -8.44 -7.33 11.78
N ALA A 304 -9.35 -6.93 12.68
CA ALA A 304 -9.06 -5.94 13.71
C ALA A 304 -8.08 -6.51 14.72
N SER A 305 -8.39 -7.67 15.29
CA SER A 305 -7.50 -8.37 16.23
C SER A 305 -6.14 -8.70 15.60
N ALA A 306 -6.13 -9.15 14.33
CA ALA A 306 -4.87 -9.42 13.63
C ALA A 306 -4.03 -8.14 13.43
N SER A 307 -4.68 -7.01 13.15
CA SER A 307 -4.02 -5.72 12.97
C SER A 307 -3.45 -5.15 14.26
N GLU A 308 -4.10 -5.38 15.40
CA GLU A 308 -3.58 -5.00 16.73
C GLU A 308 -2.35 -5.83 17.12
N GLY A 309 -2.28 -7.08 16.65
CA GLY A 309 -1.14 -7.97 16.89
C GLY A 309 0.12 -7.65 16.07
N VAL A 310 0.03 -6.85 15.00
CA VAL A 310 1.16 -6.59 14.08
C VAL A 310 2.40 -6.02 14.78
N PRO A 311 2.32 -4.99 15.64
CA PRO A 311 3.51 -4.44 16.31
C PRO A 311 4.23 -5.47 17.19
N ASN A 312 3.51 -6.47 17.70
CA ASN A 312 4.07 -7.50 18.58
C ASN A 312 4.98 -8.49 17.84
N ILE A 313 4.95 -8.51 16.50
CA ILE A 313 5.81 -9.38 15.70
C ILE A 313 7.29 -9.07 15.99
N TRP A 314 7.66 -7.78 16.02
CA TRP A 314 9.05 -7.33 16.20
C TRP A 314 9.44 -7.05 17.65
N GLN A 315 8.53 -7.20 18.62
CA GLN A 315 8.86 -6.99 20.03
C GLN A 315 9.89 -8.00 20.54
N ARG A 316 10.92 -7.55 21.25
CA ARG A 316 11.88 -8.47 21.87
C ARG A 316 11.21 -9.24 23.01
N GLU A 317 11.25 -10.57 22.94
CA GLU A 317 10.87 -11.42 24.07
C GLU A 317 11.89 -11.18 25.20
N ARG A 318 11.41 -10.63 26.33
CA ARG A 318 12.26 -10.48 27.51
C ARG A 318 12.57 -11.88 28.02
N ARG A 319 13.82 -12.32 27.90
CA ARG A 319 14.26 -13.59 28.49
C ARG A 319 13.98 -13.55 29.99
N LYS A 320 13.18 -14.47 30.49
CA LYS A 320 12.99 -14.69 31.92
C LYS A 320 14.32 -15.21 32.48
N ILE A 321 15.06 -14.37 33.19
CA ILE A 321 16.27 -14.80 33.89
C ILE A 321 15.82 -15.63 35.09
N GLU A 322 15.85 -16.95 34.97
CA GLU A 322 15.68 -17.83 36.13
C GLU A 322 17.03 -17.91 36.88
N LEU A 323 17.19 -17.08 37.91
CA LEU A 323 18.31 -17.24 38.85
C LEU A 323 18.18 -18.61 39.53
N LYS A 324 19.09 -19.54 39.20
CA LYS A 324 19.19 -20.82 39.90
C LYS A 324 19.70 -20.58 41.33
N PRO A 325 18.90 -20.77 42.39
CA PRO A 325 19.35 -20.49 43.76
C PRO A 325 20.54 -21.34 44.18
N ALA A 326 20.68 -22.53 43.59
CA ALA A 326 21.83 -23.40 43.79
C ALA A 326 23.13 -22.80 43.22
N ALA A 327 23.09 -22.18 42.03
CA ALA A 327 24.26 -21.53 41.43
C ALA A 327 24.66 -20.28 42.23
N VAL A 328 23.69 -19.52 42.74
CA VAL A 328 23.93 -18.38 43.63
C VAL A 328 24.59 -18.83 44.94
N ARG A 329 24.14 -19.96 45.52
CA ARG A 329 24.75 -20.53 46.73
C ARG A 329 26.15 -21.07 46.48
N ALA A 330 26.38 -21.73 45.35
CA ALA A 330 27.70 -22.23 44.96
C ALA A 330 28.71 -21.08 44.75
N ALA A 331 28.29 -19.99 44.10
CA ALA A 331 29.13 -18.80 43.95
C ALA A 331 29.42 -18.12 45.30
N ARG A 332 28.44 -18.04 46.20
CA ARG A 332 28.66 -17.55 47.58
C ARG A 332 29.63 -18.42 48.37
N GLN A 333 29.60 -19.74 48.19
CA GLN A 333 30.54 -20.68 48.81
C GLN A 333 31.93 -20.61 48.19
N GLN A 334 32.05 -20.47 46.87
CA GLN A 334 33.33 -20.31 46.17
C GLN A 334 34.09 -19.06 46.62
N HIS A 335 33.37 -17.99 46.95
CA HIS A 335 33.97 -16.73 47.41
C HIS A 335 33.94 -16.54 48.93
N ALA A 336 33.43 -17.51 49.70
CA ALA A 336 33.34 -17.43 51.16
C ALA A 336 34.72 -17.24 51.80
N GLY A 337 35.70 -18.05 51.37
CA GLY A 337 37.08 -17.93 51.87
C GLY A 337 37.77 -16.63 51.47
N THR A 338 37.42 -16.02 50.33
CA THR A 338 37.96 -14.71 49.90
C THR A 338 37.37 -13.57 50.73
N VAL A 339 36.07 -13.65 51.06
CA VAL A 339 35.39 -12.67 51.91
C VAL A 339 35.87 -12.76 53.35
N GLU A 340 36.13 -13.96 53.86
CA GLU A 340 36.74 -14.18 55.17
C GLU A 340 38.17 -13.61 55.24
N LEU A 341 39.00 -13.86 54.20
CA LEU A 341 40.35 -13.30 54.13
C LEU A 341 40.34 -11.76 54.09
N LEU A 342 39.44 -11.16 53.30
CA LEU A 342 39.29 -9.70 53.23
C LEU A 342 38.84 -9.12 54.56
N ASN A 343 37.93 -9.79 55.26
CA ASN A 343 37.45 -9.36 56.56
C ASN A 343 38.52 -9.50 57.65
N GLU A 344 39.39 -10.52 57.54
CA GLU A 344 40.57 -10.72 58.39
C GLU A 344 41.64 -9.63 58.13
N TYR A 345 41.87 -9.26 56.86
CA TYR A 345 42.79 -8.16 56.51
C TYR A 345 42.26 -6.77 56.88
N LEU A 346 40.94 -6.61 57.00
CA LEU A 346 40.28 -5.34 57.33
C LEU A 346 40.03 -5.16 58.84
N GLN A 347 40.31 -6.17 59.67
CA GLN A 347 40.24 -6.05 61.12
C GLN A 347 41.62 -5.77 61.72
N ASP A 348 41.76 -4.52 62.19
CA ASP A 348 42.74 -4.00 63.15
C ASP A 348 44.22 -3.90 62.73
N ALA A 349 44.52 -2.85 61.95
CA ALA A 349 45.68 -2.00 62.25
C ALA A 349 45.19 -0.65 62.81
N PRO A 350 45.61 -0.23 64.02
CA PRO A 350 45.08 0.95 64.70
C PRO A 350 45.41 2.25 63.95
N GLU A 351 44.40 3.11 63.86
CA GLU A 351 44.46 4.47 63.34
C GLU A 351 45.60 5.27 63.99
N ARG A 352 46.62 5.61 63.18
CA ARG A 352 47.52 6.74 63.48
C ARG A 352 46.92 8.00 62.87
N LEU A 353 46.25 8.78 63.70
CA LEU A 353 45.90 10.17 63.42
C LEU A 353 47.18 11.01 63.33
N ALA A 354 47.49 11.52 62.14
CA ALA A 354 48.39 12.65 61.89
C ALA A 354 47.97 13.35 60.58
N PRO A 355 48.24 14.66 60.44
CA PRO A 355 47.22 15.65 60.14
C PRO A 355 47.01 15.91 58.65
N ALA A 356 45.84 16.49 58.34
CA ALA A 356 45.42 16.89 57.01
C ALA A 356 46.43 17.78 56.28
N PRO A 357 46.68 17.51 54.98
CA PRO A 357 47.04 18.53 54.03
C PRO A 357 45.93 18.69 52.98
N LYS A 358 45.31 19.87 53.03
CA LYS A 358 44.97 20.77 51.92
C LYS A 358 44.50 20.14 50.61
N THR A 359 43.23 20.43 50.28
CA THR A 359 42.78 20.60 48.89
C THR A 359 43.78 21.44 48.10
N PRO A 360 44.11 20.99 46.88
CA PRO A 360 43.83 21.85 45.75
C PRO A 360 43.15 21.11 44.60
N GLU A 361 42.14 21.82 44.07
CA GLU A 361 41.86 22.05 42.66
C GLU A 361 41.64 20.86 41.71
N THR A 362 40.38 20.79 41.30
CA THR A 362 39.89 20.33 40.00
C THR A 362 40.88 20.65 38.88
N VAL A 363 41.51 19.63 38.31
CA VAL A 363 42.18 19.72 37.01
C VAL A 363 41.57 18.68 36.09
N VAL A 364 40.94 19.17 35.03
CA VAL A 364 40.41 18.41 33.91
C VAL A 364 41.58 17.75 33.17
N PRO A 365 41.61 16.42 32.95
CA PRO A 365 42.62 15.84 32.07
C PRO A 365 42.23 16.08 30.61
N GLU A 366 42.93 17.03 30.03
CA GLU A 366 43.07 17.30 28.61
C GLU A 366 43.48 16.05 27.82
N LEU A 367 42.96 15.97 26.59
CA LEU A 367 43.19 14.93 25.59
C LEU A 367 44.69 14.68 25.38
N LEU A 368 45.19 13.55 25.88
CA LEU A 368 46.53 13.06 25.56
C LEU A 368 46.55 12.48 24.14
N ARG A 369 47.09 13.28 23.22
CA ARG A 369 47.69 12.83 21.96
C ARG A 369 48.70 11.70 22.23
N PRO A 370 48.67 10.57 21.49
CA PRO A 370 49.74 9.58 21.59
C PRO A 370 51.04 10.13 20.99
N ALA A 371 52.08 10.16 21.82
CA ALA A 371 53.45 10.38 21.42
C ALA A 371 54.00 9.20 20.62
N ALA A 372 54.90 9.51 19.69
CA ALA A 372 55.58 8.58 18.82
C ALA A 372 56.32 7.47 19.58
N ALA A 373 56.14 6.23 19.13
CA ALA A 373 56.89 5.06 19.57
C ALA A 373 58.03 4.73 18.57
N PRO A 374 59.12 4.10 19.05
CA PRO A 374 60.44 4.12 18.42
C PRO A 374 60.61 3.08 17.30
N ALA A 375 61.66 3.29 16.51
CA ALA A 375 62.00 2.52 15.32
C ALA A 375 62.51 1.09 15.62
N ALA A 376 61.95 0.17 14.83
CA ALA A 376 62.51 -1.02 14.20
C ALA A 376 63.27 -2.08 15.03
N THR A 377 62.71 -3.30 15.02
CA THR A 377 63.48 -4.52 14.74
C THR A 377 62.79 -5.28 13.61
N ALA A 378 63.60 -5.69 12.63
CA ALA A 378 63.19 -6.30 11.37
C ALA A 378 63.03 -7.82 11.50
N GLY A 379 62.08 -8.39 10.76
CA GLY A 379 62.08 -9.83 10.46
C GLY A 379 60.72 -10.49 10.24
N ALA A 380 60.02 -10.14 9.16
CA ALA A 380 59.16 -11.05 8.37
C ALA A 380 58.65 -10.27 7.15
N ALA A 381 58.82 -10.83 5.95
CA ALA A 381 58.41 -10.20 4.70
C ALA A 381 56.92 -9.82 4.74
N SER A 382 56.59 -8.56 4.47
CA SER A 382 55.22 -8.07 4.46
C SER A 382 54.51 -8.54 3.18
N THR A 383 53.57 -9.48 3.32
CA THR A 383 52.73 -10.00 2.23
C THR A 383 51.60 -9.03 1.82
N PHE A 384 51.44 -7.90 2.53
CA PHE A 384 50.33 -6.96 2.34
C PHE A 384 50.80 -5.61 1.82
N ALA A 385 49.93 -4.93 1.06
CA ALA A 385 50.23 -3.64 0.43
C ALA A 385 50.69 -2.57 1.46
N PRO A 386 51.82 -1.86 1.22
CA PRO A 386 52.35 -0.85 2.15
C PRO A 386 51.38 0.33 2.41
N ALA A 387 50.46 0.57 1.48
CA ALA A 387 49.50 1.67 1.54
C ALA A 387 48.51 1.56 2.72
N LEU A 388 48.27 0.36 3.25
CA LEU A 388 47.25 0.10 4.27
C LEU A 388 47.65 0.53 5.69
N ARG A 389 48.90 0.99 5.91
CA ARG A 389 49.41 1.49 7.22
C ARG A 389 49.01 0.65 8.45
N LEU A 390 48.92 -0.67 8.29
CA LEU A 390 48.49 -1.57 9.37
C LEU A 390 49.49 -1.55 10.53
N THR A 391 48.99 -1.71 11.75
CA THR A 391 49.83 -1.91 12.94
C THR A 391 50.36 -3.34 13.01
N PRO A 392 51.45 -3.62 13.77
CA PRO A 392 51.96 -4.99 13.92
C PRO A 392 50.91 -6.01 14.43
N PRO A 393 50.07 -5.70 15.44
CA PRO A 393 48.99 -6.61 15.88
C PRO A 393 47.95 -6.89 14.78
N GLN A 394 47.62 -5.90 13.96
CA GLN A 394 46.66 -6.05 12.87
C GLN A 394 47.19 -6.96 11.74
N ARG A 395 48.47 -6.84 11.40
CA ARG A 395 49.12 -7.76 10.44
C ARG A 395 49.15 -9.19 10.96
N ALA A 396 49.45 -9.37 12.24
CA ALA A 396 49.48 -10.69 12.86
C ALA A 396 48.07 -11.32 12.91
N LEU A 397 47.02 -10.52 13.14
CA LEU A 397 45.65 -11.02 13.08
C LEU A 397 45.26 -11.46 11.66
N LEU A 398 45.62 -10.70 10.62
CA LEU A 398 45.34 -11.10 9.22
C LEU A 398 46.07 -12.39 8.82
N ALA A 399 47.30 -12.58 9.29
CA ALA A 399 48.02 -13.84 9.12
C ALA A 399 47.27 -15.00 9.80
N LEU A 400 46.78 -14.79 11.02
CA LEU A 400 45.99 -15.79 11.74
C LEU A 400 44.69 -16.17 11.00
N PHE A 401 44.00 -15.20 10.38
CA PHE A 401 42.86 -15.49 9.51
C PHE A 401 43.25 -16.39 8.33
N SER A 402 44.40 -16.17 7.71
CA SER A 402 44.86 -16.97 6.57
C SER A 402 45.18 -18.43 6.93
N GLU A 403 45.67 -18.66 8.15
CA GLU A 403 45.95 -20.00 8.67
C GLU A 403 44.68 -20.79 9.01
N ARG A 404 43.55 -20.09 9.22
CA ARG A 404 42.27 -20.65 9.65
C ARG A 404 41.17 -20.54 8.60
N ALA A 405 41.53 -20.59 7.31
CA ALA A 405 40.59 -20.51 6.20
C ALA A 405 39.66 -19.29 6.26
N LEU A 406 40.21 -18.14 6.67
CA LEU A 406 39.55 -16.84 6.77
C LEU A 406 38.37 -16.78 7.73
N THR A 407 38.29 -17.72 8.68
CA THR A 407 37.27 -17.76 9.72
C THR A 407 37.92 -17.99 11.09
N LEU A 408 37.58 -17.18 12.08
CA LEU A 408 38.10 -17.29 13.45
C LEU A 408 36.96 -17.18 14.48
N PRO A 409 36.88 -18.07 15.49
CA PRO A 409 35.97 -17.89 16.60
C PRO A 409 36.20 -16.58 17.35
N GLN A 410 35.12 -15.93 17.81
CA GLN A 410 35.21 -14.68 18.55
C GLN A 410 36.08 -14.80 19.81
N GLU A 411 36.05 -15.96 20.49
CA GLU A 411 36.87 -16.24 21.67
C GLU A 411 38.38 -16.28 21.34
N GLU A 412 38.75 -16.79 20.16
CA GLU A 412 40.15 -16.86 19.70
C GLU A 412 40.67 -15.46 19.35
N VAL A 413 39.84 -14.63 18.71
CA VAL A 413 40.18 -13.22 18.43
C VAL A 413 40.26 -12.39 19.72
N GLU A 414 39.40 -12.65 20.71
CA GLU A 414 39.47 -11.98 22.01
C GLU A 414 40.74 -12.34 22.79
N ALA A 415 41.12 -13.62 22.80
CA ALA A 415 42.37 -14.08 23.40
C ALA A 415 43.59 -13.47 22.70
N PHE A 416 43.56 -13.40 21.38
CA PHE A 416 44.61 -12.77 20.57
C PHE A 416 44.77 -11.28 20.89
N ALA A 417 43.67 -10.52 20.97
CA ALA A 417 43.70 -9.09 21.27
C ALA A 417 44.26 -8.83 22.68
N LYS A 418 43.82 -9.61 23.68
CA LYS A 418 44.36 -9.55 25.05
C LYS A 418 45.86 -9.81 25.10
N ALA A 419 46.35 -10.80 24.35
CA ALA A 419 47.78 -11.12 24.28
C ALA A 419 48.62 -9.99 23.66
N HIS A 420 48.01 -9.15 22.80
CA HIS A 420 48.67 -8.01 22.15
C HIS A 420 48.36 -6.67 22.84
N GLY A 421 47.73 -6.69 24.01
CA GLY A 421 47.45 -5.49 24.81
C GLY A 421 46.39 -4.56 24.21
N THR A 422 45.51 -5.07 23.34
CA THR A 422 44.43 -4.32 22.68
C THR A 422 43.06 -4.91 23.00
N LEU A 423 42.00 -4.11 22.85
CA LEU A 423 40.63 -4.64 22.91
C LEU A 423 40.24 -5.25 21.56
N ARG A 424 39.52 -6.37 21.60
CA ARG A 424 39.00 -7.09 20.43
C ARG A 424 38.34 -6.13 19.42
N ASN A 425 37.39 -5.32 19.88
CA ASN A 425 36.66 -4.40 19.02
C ASN A 425 37.58 -3.33 18.42
N GLN A 426 38.54 -2.79 19.19
CA GLN A 426 39.51 -1.82 18.65
C GLN A 426 40.38 -2.41 17.55
N LEU A 427 40.72 -3.70 17.65
CA LEU A 427 41.55 -4.39 16.65
C LEU A 427 40.77 -4.65 15.36
N ILE A 428 39.50 -5.08 15.47
CA ILE A 428 38.59 -5.32 14.34
C ILE A 428 38.19 -4.01 13.67
N ASP A 429 37.72 -3.03 14.43
CA ASP A 429 37.30 -1.72 13.91
C ASP A 429 38.47 -1.02 13.22
N GLY A 430 39.67 -1.06 13.82
CA GLY A 430 40.86 -0.49 13.21
C GLY A 430 41.31 -1.18 11.93
N LEU A 431 41.03 -2.48 11.75
CA LEU A 431 41.28 -3.21 10.49
C LEU A 431 40.26 -2.84 9.43
N ASN A 432 38.98 -2.80 9.81
CA ASN A 432 37.89 -2.40 8.92
C ASN A 432 38.09 -0.96 8.43
N GLU A 433 38.43 -0.03 9.32
CA GLU A 433 38.70 1.37 8.97
C GLU A 433 39.91 1.50 8.03
N ALA A 434 41.01 0.79 8.31
CA ALA A 434 42.21 0.84 7.48
C ALA A 434 42.00 0.29 6.05
N CYS A 435 41.07 -0.66 5.89
CA CYS A 435 40.78 -1.31 4.62
C CYS A 435 39.55 -0.76 3.88
N TYR A 436 38.70 0.02 4.55
CA TYR A 436 37.42 0.50 4.01
C TYR A 436 37.58 1.25 2.69
N ALA A 437 38.54 2.19 2.61
CA ALA A 437 38.76 2.99 1.41
C ALA A 437 39.22 2.18 0.19
N LEU A 438 39.83 1.00 0.41
CA LEU A 438 40.30 0.12 -0.67
C LEU A 438 39.23 -0.88 -1.12
N LEU A 439 38.44 -1.36 -0.16
CA LEU A 439 37.44 -2.40 -0.39
C LEU A 439 36.06 -1.83 -0.74
N ASP A 440 35.80 -0.57 -0.37
CA ASP A 440 34.47 0.06 -0.32
C ASP A 440 33.48 -0.75 0.55
N ASP A 441 34.02 -1.47 1.54
CA ASP A 441 33.29 -2.38 2.42
C ASP A 441 34.13 -2.72 3.68
N VAL A 442 33.51 -3.33 4.69
CA VAL A 442 34.21 -3.86 5.87
C VAL A 442 34.97 -5.15 5.51
N LEU A 443 36.17 -5.30 6.05
CA LEU A 443 37.01 -6.46 5.77
C LEU A 443 36.57 -7.70 6.55
N ILE A 444 36.27 -7.51 7.84
CA ILE A 444 35.90 -8.56 8.78
C ILE A 444 34.44 -8.36 9.17
N GLU A 445 33.63 -9.38 8.88
CA GLU A 445 32.23 -9.46 9.28
C GLU A 445 32.07 -10.37 10.51
N GLU A 446 31.12 -10.05 11.37
CA GLU A 446 30.70 -10.89 12.48
C GLU A 446 29.54 -11.79 12.03
N SER A 447 29.76 -13.10 12.04
CA SER A 447 28.81 -14.12 11.61
C SER A 447 28.55 -15.13 12.73
N GLY A 448 27.56 -14.83 13.58
CA GLY A 448 27.27 -15.65 14.77
C GLY A 448 28.42 -15.56 15.78
N ASP A 449 28.98 -16.71 16.15
CA ASP A 449 30.08 -16.81 17.12
C ASP A 449 31.48 -16.72 16.47
N ASP A 450 31.54 -16.43 15.16
CA ASP A 450 32.77 -16.34 14.37
C ASP A 450 32.94 -14.96 13.71
N TYR A 451 34.19 -14.62 13.44
CA TYR A 451 34.57 -13.56 12.50
C TYR A 451 35.00 -14.18 11.17
N THR A 452 34.57 -13.58 10.07
CA THR A 452 34.85 -14.07 8.71
C THR A 452 35.37 -12.96 7.80
N ILE A 453 36.34 -13.29 6.95
CA ILE A 453 36.81 -12.42 5.87
C ILE A 453 36.37 -13.02 4.53
N TYR A 454 35.73 -12.22 3.68
CA TYR A 454 35.42 -12.64 2.32
C TYR A 454 36.73 -12.84 1.52
N GLU A 455 36.88 -14.02 0.91
CA GLU A 455 38.14 -14.43 0.27
C GLU A 455 38.63 -13.44 -0.80
N ALA A 456 37.71 -12.86 -1.59
CA ALA A 456 38.06 -11.86 -2.59
C ALA A 456 38.64 -10.58 -1.96
N TYR A 457 38.20 -10.21 -0.75
CA TYR A 457 38.75 -9.05 -0.02
C TYR A 457 40.15 -9.36 0.49
N TYR A 458 40.38 -10.56 1.04
CA TYR A 458 41.72 -10.97 1.48
C TYR A 458 42.74 -10.99 0.33
N GLN A 459 42.35 -11.51 -0.85
CA GLN A 459 43.21 -11.54 -2.04
C GLN A 459 43.56 -10.14 -2.56
N ARG A 460 42.62 -9.19 -2.50
CA ARG A 460 42.88 -7.77 -2.86
C ARG A 460 43.89 -7.09 -1.93
N LEU A 461 44.01 -7.52 -0.67
CA LEU A 461 45.00 -7.01 0.28
C LEU A 461 46.40 -7.64 0.11
N ALA A 462 46.43 -8.90 -0.31
CA ALA A 462 47.65 -9.71 -0.49
C ALA A 462 48.33 -9.52 -1.85
N THR A 463 47.73 -8.74 -2.75
CA THR A 463 48.32 -8.43 -4.06
C THR A 463 49.27 -7.23 -3.90
N PRO A 464 50.60 -7.40 -4.06
CA PRO A 464 51.49 -6.26 -4.19
C PRO A 464 51.14 -5.55 -5.52
N CYS A 465 50.92 -4.24 -5.48
CA CYS A 465 50.89 -3.44 -6.71
C CYS A 465 52.20 -3.56 -7.48
#